data_AF-A0A2T1CMT8-F1
#
_entry.id   AF-A0A2T1CMT8-F1
#
_cell.length_a   1.000
_cell.length_b   1.000
_cell.length_c   1.000
_cell.angle_alpha   90.00
_cell.angle_beta   90.00
_cell.angle_gamma   90.00
#
_symmetry.space_group_name_H-M   'P 1'
#
loop_
_entity.id
_entity.type
_entity.pdbx_description
1 polymer ?
#
loop_
_entity_poly.entity_id
_entity_poly.type
_entity_poly.pdbx_seq_one_letter_code
_entity_poly.pdbx_strand_id
1 'polypeptide(L)' 'MTDEEIDYSDIPPLTDKFFEQATLRVPATQTHNLIQLDPDVMAWFQSQDVEYKALINSVLRRYIENNSDRQAS' A
#
# COMPACT_ATOMS: atom_id res chain seq x y z
N MET A 1 12.62 -24.89 23.00
CA MET A 1 11.54 -23.95 22.68
C MET A 1 10.70 -24.57 21.61
N THR A 2 9.82 -25.45 22.06
CA THR A 2 8.71 -25.96 21.27
C THR A 2 7.46 -25.16 21.62
N ASP A 3 6.46 -25.15 20.74
CA ASP A 3 5.23 -24.38 20.96
C ASP A 3 4.51 -24.83 22.25
N GLU A 4 4.70 -26.08 22.67
CA GLU A 4 4.16 -26.63 23.91
C GLU A 4 4.77 -26.03 25.19
N GLU A 5 5.92 -25.34 25.09
CA GLU A 5 6.59 -24.68 26.21
C GLU A 5 6.11 -23.23 26.41
N ILE A 6 5.20 -22.72 25.57
CA ILE A 6 4.67 -21.35 25.65
C ILE A 6 3.50 -21.29 26.65
N ASP A 7 3.62 -20.42 27.66
CA ASP A 7 2.54 -20.13 28.61
C ASP A 7 1.56 -19.11 28.01
N TYR A 8 0.28 -19.49 27.92
CA TYR A 8 -0.83 -18.67 27.41
C TYR A 8 -1.83 -18.28 28.51
N SER A 9 -1.46 -18.46 29.78
CA SER A 9 -2.36 -18.20 30.91
C SER A 9 -2.84 -16.74 31.01
N ASP A 10 -2.06 -15.80 30.49
CA ASP A 10 -2.34 -14.37 30.41
C ASP A 10 -3.06 -13.95 29.11
N ILE A 11 -3.01 -14.78 28.07
CA ILE A 11 -3.59 -14.49 26.74
C ILE A 11 -4.44 -15.70 26.29
N PRO A 12 -5.61 -15.91 26.90
CA PRO A 12 -6.48 -17.02 26.53
C PRO A 12 -6.93 -16.89 25.06
N PRO A 13 -7.23 -18.01 24.39
CA PRO A 13 -7.69 -17.99 23.01
C PRO A 13 -9.02 -17.22 22.88
N LEU A 14 -9.17 -16.52 21.76
CA LEU A 14 -10.41 -15.82 21.43
C LEU A 14 -11.55 -16.84 21.25
N THR A 15 -12.71 -16.53 21.83
CA THR A 15 -13.89 -17.41 21.79
C THR A 15 -14.79 -17.08 20.60
N ASP A 16 -15.67 -18.00 20.21
CA ASP A 16 -16.68 -17.74 19.17
C ASP A 16 -17.53 -16.50 19.49
N LYS A 17 -17.89 -16.32 20.77
CA LYS A 17 -18.63 -15.13 21.25
C LYS A 17 -17.89 -13.81 21.01
N PHE A 18 -16.55 -13.82 21.08
CA PHE A 18 -15.76 -12.65 20.72
C PHE A 18 -15.93 -12.32 19.24
N PHE A 19 -15.88 -13.32 18.37
CA PHE A 19 -16.06 -13.14 16.92
C PHE A 19 -17.49 -12.77 16.54
N GLU A 20 -18.51 -13.27 17.25
CA GLU A 20 -19.92 -12.89 17.07
C GLU A 20 -20.17 -11.39 17.27
N GLN A 21 -19.41 -10.76 18.17
CA GLN A 21 -19.53 -9.33 18.49
C GLN A 21 -18.44 -8.48 17.82
N ALA A 22 -17.49 -9.11 17.14
CA ALA A 22 -16.39 -8.41 16.50
C ALA A 22 -16.89 -7.56 15.33
N THR A 23 -16.50 -6.29 15.30
CA THR A 23 -16.75 -5.44 14.14
C THR A 23 -15.69 -5.72 13.07
N LEU A 24 -16.09 -6.35 11.97
CA LEU A 24 -15.21 -6.53 10.82
C LEU A 24 -14.89 -5.17 10.19
N ARG A 25 -13.62 -4.76 10.28
CA ARG A 25 -13.10 -3.62 9.52
C ARG A 25 -12.42 -4.13 8.27
N VAL A 26 -13.16 -4.12 7.16
CA VAL A 26 -12.53 -4.27 5.84
C VAL A 26 -11.79 -2.96 5.56
N PRO A 27 -10.46 -2.98 5.32
CA PRO A 27 -9.76 -1.79 4.86
C PRO A 27 -10.49 -1.25 3.63
N ALA A 28 -10.78 0.06 3.60
CA ALA A 28 -11.41 0.68 2.45
C ALA A 28 -10.63 0.28 1.19
N THR A 29 -11.36 -0.22 0.20
CA THR A 29 -10.85 -0.75 -1.08
C THR A 29 -9.65 0.03 -1.58
N GLN A 30 -8.46 -0.53 -1.39
CA GLN A 30 -7.18 0.01 -1.85
C GLN A 30 -7.02 -0.18 -3.37
N THR A 31 -8.11 -0.04 -4.14
CA THR A 31 -8.29 -0.81 -5.38
C THR A 31 -8.78 0.01 -6.58
N HIS A 32 -8.47 1.30 -6.71
CA HIS A 32 -8.97 2.04 -7.90
C HIS A 32 -7.96 2.89 -8.69
N ASN A 33 -6.71 3.06 -8.23
CA ASN A 33 -5.75 3.91 -8.95
C ASN A 33 -4.55 3.10 -9.47
N LEU A 34 -4.81 2.00 -10.17
CA LEU A 34 -3.76 1.29 -10.91
C LEU A 34 -3.53 2.01 -12.24
N ILE A 35 -2.32 2.51 -12.44
CA ILE A 35 -1.87 3.11 -13.70
C ILE A 35 -1.16 2.02 -14.51
N GLN A 36 -1.55 1.83 -15.76
CA GLN A 36 -0.77 1.01 -16.69
C GLN A 36 0.43 1.82 -17.18
N LEU A 37 1.62 1.26 -17.03
CA LEU A 37 2.87 1.81 -17.55
C LEU A 37 3.42 0.83 -18.58
N ASP A 38 3.99 1.37 -19.65
CA ASP A 38 4.66 0.55 -20.65
C ASP A 38 5.85 -0.21 -20.00
N PRO A 39 6.14 -1.45 -20.46
CA PRO A 39 7.16 -2.29 -19.83
C PRO A 39 8.56 -1.66 -19.80
N ASP A 40 8.92 -0.93 -20.84
CA ASP A 40 10.21 -0.23 -20.97
C ASP A 40 10.31 0.96 -20.01
N VAL A 41 9.23 1.72 -19.84
CA VAL A 41 9.14 2.81 -18.86
C VAL A 41 9.29 2.26 -17.44
N MET A 42 8.61 1.15 -17.13
CA MET A 42 8.75 0.48 -15.83
C MET A 42 10.18 0.01 -15.59
N ALA A 43 10.80 -0.65 -16.58
CA ALA A 43 12.18 -1.13 -16.49
C ALA A 43 13.17 0.03 -16.27
N TRP A 44 12.96 1.17 -16.93
CA TRP A 44 13.77 2.36 -16.70
C TRP A 44 13.64 2.83 -15.25
N PHE A 45 12.44 3.01 -14.71
CA PHE A 45 12.27 3.45 -13.31
C PHE A 45 12.87 2.45 -12.30
N GLN A 46 12.71 1.15 -12.53
CA GLN A 46 13.32 0.10 -11.70
C GLN A 46 14.85 0.12 -11.73
N SER A 47 15.46 0.61 -12.82
CA SER A 47 16.92 0.74 -12.92
C SER A 47 17.51 1.90 -12.12
N GLN A 48 16.68 2.88 -11.70
CA GLN A 48 17.16 4.12 -11.09
C GLN A 48 17.34 4.04 -9.57
N ASP A 49 16.47 3.33 -8.82
CA ASP A 49 16.56 3.22 -7.35
C ASP A 49 15.63 2.12 -6.76
N VAL A 50 15.81 1.79 -5.47
CA VAL A 50 14.95 0.90 -4.66
C VAL A 50 13.54 1.50 -4.51
N GLU A 51 13.42 2.83 -4.44
CA GLU A 51 12.15 3.54 -4.25
C GLU A 51 11.52 4.07 -5.57
N TYR A 52 11.61 3.29 -6.65
CA TYR A 52 11.12 3.67 -7.99
C TYR A 52 9.65 4.13 -8.04
N LYS A 53 8.80 3.64 -7.14
CA LYS A 53 7.39 4.08 -7.01
C LYS A 53 7.27 5.53 -6.53
N ALA A 54 8.13 5.96 -5.60
CA ALA A 54 8.16 7.35 -5.15
C ALA A 54 8.66 8.26 -6.27
N LEU A 55 9.64 7.80 -7.04
CA LEU A 55 10.17 8.51 -8.21
C LEU A 55 9.09 8.72 -9.28
N ILE A 56 8.34 7.67 -9.65
CA ILE A 56 7.19 7.76 -10.57
C ILE A 56 6.21 8.86 -10.12
N ASN A 57 5.82 8.84 -8.84
CA ASN A 57 4.91 9.85 -8.30
C ASN A 57 5.48 11.27 -8.38
N SER A 58 6.77 11.45 -8.10
CA SER A 58 7.42 12.76 -8.16
C SER A 58 7.43 13.35 -9.58
N VAL A 59 7.67 12.50 -10.59
CA VAL A 59 7.68 12.89 -12.01
C VAL A 59 6.26 13.29 -12.44
N LEU A 60 5.26 12.50 -12.10
CA LEU A 60 3.86 12.80 -12.42
C LEU A 60 3.41 14.14 -11.80
N ARG A 61 3.79 14.42 -10.54
CA ARG A 61 3.47 15.72 -9.89
C ARG A 61 4.07 16.91 -10.63
N ARG A 62 5.38 16.85 -10.94
CA ARG A 62 6.05 17.93 -11.68
C ARG A 62 5.43 18.17 -13.04
N TYR A 63 5.01 17.11 -13.74
CA TYR A 63 4.31 17.24 -15.01
C TYR A 63 2.97 17.98 -14.84
N ILE A 64 2.18 17.63 -13.81
CA ILE A 64 0.89 18.29 -13.52
C ILE A 64 1.12 19.77 -13.21
N GLU A 65 2.07 20.12 -12.35
CA GLU A 65 2.40 21.50 -11.97
C GLU A 65 2.77 22.35 -13.21
N ASN A 66 3.71 21.87 -14.01
CA ASN A 66 4.17 22.57 -15.22
C ASN A 66 3.08 22.73 -16.30
N ASN A 67 2.06 21.88 -16.31
CA ASN A 67 0.92 22.00 -17.24
C ASN A 67 -0.19 22.88 -16.67
N SER A 68 -0.33 22.93 -15.35
CA SER A 68 -1.29 23.81 -14.67
C SER A 68 -0.92 25.28 -14.85
N ASP A 69 0.37 25.59 -14.77
CA ASP A 69 0.90 26.95 -15.03
C ASP A 69 0.69 27.41 -16.49
N ARG A 70 0.61 26.46 -17.44
CA ARG A 70 0.34 26.72 -18.86
C ARG A 70 -1.13 26.96 -19.18
N GLN A 71 -2.07 26.50 -18.35
CA GLN A 71 -3.50 26.73 -18.56
C GLN A 71 -4.00 28.02 -17.89
N ALA A 72 -3.20 28.59 -16.97
CA ALA A 72 -3.51 29.82 -16.25
C ALA A 72 -2.94 31.10 -16.92
N SER A 73 -2.31 30.99 -18.09
CA SER A 73 -1.75 32.09 -18.90
C SER A 73 -2.39 32.14 -20.28
#